data_AF-A0AAU4ZKK5-F1
#
_entry.id   AF-A0AAU4ZKK5-F1
#
_cell.length_a   1.000
_cell.length_b   1.000
_cell.length_c   1.000
_cell.angle_alpha   90.00
_cell.angle_beta   90.00
_cell.angle_gamma   90.00
#
_symmetry.space_group_name_H-M   'P 1'
#
loop_
_entity.id
_entity.type
_entity.pdbx_description
1 polymer ?
#
loop_
_entity_poly.entity_id
_entity_poly.type
_entity_poly.pdbx_seq_one_letter_code
_entity_poly.pdbx_strand_id
1 'polypeptide(L)'
;MTQINSPANLPLIADCPTCRKKVLATVHGEVDVPPDDDLERDDAYRVILVACTTCRTAMVLCSNYLYGPEDWDTPENVWPNGAPVVDAPYRIQRAFQETYRCFHQASAYSATATMARRTLEMICNDQGAVGRNLASKIGWLQQNDKIEGRLLDWATALRFIGNEGAHGHEVKRQDAEDALSFTEALLEYIYVLTAQYEQFSKRRNKTAAKKSVPQPKGPAPQA
;
A
#
# COMPACT_ATOMS: atom_id res chain seq x y z
N MET A 1 -15.07 29.22 17.87
CA MET A 1 -14.43 29.48 16.56
C MET A 1 -13.10 30.16 16.86
N THR A 2 -12.06 29.37 17.11
CA THR A 2 -10.74 29.88 17.46
C THR A 2 -10.02 30.15 16.14
N GLN A 3 -9.83 31.41 15.80
CA GLN A 3 -8.99 31.80 14.67
C GLN A 3 -7.54 31.45 15.04
N ILE A 4 -6.98 30.49 14.31
CA ILE A 4 -5.56 30.16 14.39
C ILE A 4 -4.86 31.11 13.41
N ASN A 5 -4.42 32.26 13.92
CA ASN A 5 -3.48 33.11 13.20
C ASN A 5 -2.09 32.44 13.30
N SER A 6 -1.69 31.72 12.26
CA SER A 6 -0.30 31.26 12.08
C SER A 6 0.45 32.18 11.09
N PRO A 7 1.74 32.42 11.31
CA PRO A 7 2.53 33.41 10.58
C PRO A 7 2.83 32.96 9.15
N ALA A 8 2.89 33.93 8.24
CA ALA A 8 3.36 33.84 6.85
C ALA A 8 2.80 32.66 6.01
N ASN A 9 1.63 32.89 5.43
CA ASN A 9 0.92 32.01 4.48
C ASN A 9 1.67 31.90 3.12
N LEU A 10 2.93 31.47 3.13
CA LEU A 10 3.68 31.21 1.91
C LEU A 10 3.05 30.01 1.20
N PRO A 11 2.73 30.14 -0.11
CA PRO A 11 2.18 29.02 -0.84
C PRO A 11 3.23 27.91 -0.94
N LEU A 12 2.82 26.68 -0.61
CA LEU A 12 3.66 25.50 -0.80
C LEU A 12 3.56 25.02 -2.24
N ILE A 13 4.62 24.35 -2.71
CA ILE A 13 4.57 23.64 -3.98
C ILE A 13 3.98 22.26 -3.71
N ALA A 14 2.93 21.91 -4.45
CA ALA A 14 2.30 20.60 -4.38
C ALA A 14 2.08 20.03 -5.78
N ASP A 15 2.10 18.72 -5.91
CA ASP A 15 1.73 18.00 -7.12
C ASP A 15 0.21 17.78 -7.15
N CYS A 16 -0.49 18.59 -7.94
CA CYS A 16 -1.96 18.53 -8.00
C CYS A 16 -2.46 17.40 -8.90
N PRO A 17 -3.28 16.46 -8.39
CA PRO A 17 -3.81 15.33 -9.17
C PRO A 17 -4.79 15.78 -10.26
N THR A 18 -5.53 16.86 -10.04
CA THR A 18 -6.53 17.38 -10.98
C THR A 18 -5.87 18.19 -12.10
N CYS A 19 -4.88 19.02 -11.75
CA CYS A 19 -4.15 19.83 -12.72
C CYS A 19 -3.02 19.07 -13.43
N ARG A 20 -2.57 17.95 -12.85
CA ARG A 20 -1.46 17.11 -13.33
C ARG A 20 -0.16 17.89 -13.55
N LYS A 21 0.16 18.78 -12.61
CA LYS A 21 1.38 19.59 -12.59
C LYS A 21 1.71 20.05 -11.17
N LYS A 22 2.94 20.54 -10.98
CA LYS A 22 3.29 21.34 -9.80
C LYS A 22 2.47 22.62 -9.78
N VAL A 23 1.82 22.87 -8.66
CA VAL A 23 0.99 24.04 -8.42
C VAL A 23 1.45 24.73 -7.14
N LEU A 24 1.16 26.02 -7.06
CA LEU A 24 1.10 26.69 -5.77
C LEU A 24 -0.15 26.21 -5.03
N ALA A 25 0.00 25.90 -3.76
CA ALA A 25 -1.05 25.45 -2.88
C ALA A 25 -1.15 26.35 -1.65
N THR A 26 -2.36 26.77 -1.32
CA THR A 26 -2.65 27.55 -0.11
C THR A 26 -2.70 26.62 1.09
N VAL A 27 -2.01 26.98 2.17
CA VAL A 27 -2.06 26.22 3.43
C VAL A 27 -3.37 26.52 4.17
N HIS A 28 -4.03 25.45 4.63
CA HIS A 28 -5.28 25.52 5.39
C HIS A 28 -5.13 25.05 6.84
N GLY A 29 -4.09 24.29 7.16
CA GLY A 29 -3.81 23.83 8.52
C GLY A 29 -2.59 22.94 8.58
N GLU A 30 -1.95 22.92 9.74
CA GLU A 30 -0.74 22.15 10.03
C GLU A 30 -0.89 21.45 11.37
N VAL A 31 -0.35 20.24 11.46
CA VAL A 31 -0.30 19.46 12.70
C VAL A 31 1.09 18.84 12.82
N ASP A 32 1.78 19.20 13.90
CA ASP A 32 3.06 18.58 14.27
C ASP A 32 2.77 17.34 15.11
N VAL A 33 3.31 16.21 14.66
CA VAL A 33 3.22 14.92 15.34
C VAL A 33 4.59 14.63 15.97
N PRO A 34 4.72 14.72 17.30
CA PRO A 34 5.99 14.45 17.97
C PRO A 34 6.28 12.94 18.00
N PRO A 35 7.54 12.54 18.29
CA PRO A 35 7.86 11.16 18.63
C PRO A 35 6.99 10.66 19.81
N ASP A 36 6.74 9.36 19.86
CA ASP A 36 5.90 8.73 20.87
C ASP A 36 6.29 7.27 21.05
N ASP A 37 7.02 7.01 22.14
CA ASP A 37 7.58 5.69 22.47
C ASP A 37 6.49 4.63 22.70
N ASP A 38 5.34 5.04 23.28
CA ASP A 38 4.21 4.12 23.54
C ASP A 38 3.56 3.64 22.24
N LEU A 39 3.71 4.43 21.17
CA LEU A 39 3.22 4.12 19.82
C LEU A 39 4.33 3.66 18.87
N GLU A 40 5.55 3.39 19.37
CA GLU A 40 6.73 3.02 18.58
C GLU A 40 7.01 4.01 17.43
N ARG A 41 6.77 5.31 17.67
CA ARG A 41 7.02 6.38 16.70
C ARG A 41 8.30 7.12 17.08
N ASP A 42 9.41 6.73 16.47
CA ASP A 42 10.72 7.30 16.77
C ASP A 42 10.91 8.73 16.20
N ASP A 43 10.28 9.03 15.06
CA ASP A 43 10.48 10.28 14.32
C ASP A 43 9.30 11.23 14.41
N ALA A 44 9.60 12.53 14.52
CA ALA A 44 8.60 13.59 14.41
C ALA A 44 8.28 13.89 12.94
N TYR A 45 7.02 14.15 12.63
CA TYR A 45 6.59 14.57 11.29
C TYR A 45 5.49 15.63 11.36
N ARG A 46 5.37 16.45 10.31
CA ARG A 46 4.36 17.49 10.15
C ARG A 46 3.41 17.12 9.02
N VAL A 47 2.11 17.20 9.30
CA VAL A 47 1.05 17.01 8.30
C VAL A 47 0.46 18.36 7.94
N ILE A 48 0.38 18.66 6.65
CA ILE A 48 -0.03 19.96 6.12
C ILE A 48 -1.23 19.77 5.18
N LEU A 49 -2.37 20.37 5.51
CA LEU A 49 -3.52 20.45 4.62
C LEU A 49 -3.36 21.64 3.70
N VAL A 50 -3.37 21.40 2.39
CA VAL A 50 -3.25 22.45 1.37
C VAL A 50 -4.35 22.35 0.30
N ALA A 51 -4.63 23.43 -0.40
CA ALA A 51 -5.53 23.44 -1.56
C ALA A 51 -4.86 24.07 -2.78
N CYS A 52 -5.00 23.42 -3.94
CA CYS A 52 -4.50 23.95 -5.21
C CYS A 52 -5.08 25.33 -5.50
N THR A 53 -4.23 26.33 -5.74
CA THR A 53 -4.66 27.69 -6.09
C THR A 53 -5.41 27.79 -7.43
N THR A 54 -5.27 26.80 -8.31
CA THR A 54 -5.92 26.79 -9.63
C THR A 54 -7.29 26.10 -9.60
N CYS A 55 -7.35 24.85 -9.14
CA CYS A 55 -8.57 24.03 -9.22
C CYS A 55 -9.23 23.78 -7.86
N ARG A 56 -8.64 24.28 -6.76
CA ARG A 56 -9.11 24.13 -5.38
C ARG A 56 -9.14 22.69 -4.85
N THR A 57 -8.53 21.75 -5.54
CA THR A 57 -8.37 20.37 -5.05
C THR A 57 -7.58 20.38 -3.74
N ALA A 58 -8.18 19.79 -2.70
CA ALA A 58 -7.52 19.57 -1.41
C ALA A 58 -6.44 18.49 -1.56
N MET A 59 -5.33 18.67 -0.85
CA MET A 59 -4.19 17.76 -0.82
C MET A 59 -3.61 17.76 0.60
N VAL A 60 -2.94 16.67 0.95
CA VAL A 60 -2.17 16.59 2.19
C VAL A 60 -0.71 16.43 1.83
N LEU A 61 0.15 17.25 2.44
CA LEU A 61 1.60 17.12 2.38
C LEU A 61 2.11 16.59 3.72
N CYS A 62 3.23 15.89 3.70
CA CYS A 62 3.93 15.45 4.91
C CYS A 62 5.39 15.87 4.82
N SER A 63 5.93 16.32 5.94
CA SER A 63 7.34 16.64 6.09
C SER A 63 7.90 15.94 7.31
N ASN A 64 9.10 15.39 7.21
CA ASN A 64 9.81 14.79 8.33
C ASN A 64 10.70 15.82 9.00
N TYR A 65 10.88 15.65 10.29
CA TYR A 65 11.81 16.45 11.07
C TYR A 65 13.26 16.14 10.66
N LEU A 66 14.03 17.20 10.39
CA LEU A 66 15.47 17.14 10.17
C LEU A 66 16.17 17.66 11.45
N TYR A 67 17.41 17.20 11.69
CA TYR A 67 18.16 17.53 12.92
C TYR A 67 18.15 19.04 13.26
N GLY A 68 17.51 19.41 14.37
CA GLY A 68 17.49 20.80 14.87
C GLY A 68 16.06 21.32 15.05
N PRO A 69 15.76 22.12 16.09
CA PRO A 69 14.38 22.41 16.55
C PRO A 69 13.44 23.07 15.51
N GLU A 70 13.95 23.51 14.36
CA GLU A 70 13.17 24.21 13.32
C GLU A 70 13.38 23.66 11.90
N ASP A 71 14.17 22.60 11.73
CA ASP A 71 14.51 22.07 10.41
C ASP A 71 13.51 20.97 10.00
N TRP A 72 12.73 21.25 8.97
CA TRP A 72 11.80 20.30 8.34
C TRP A 72 12.27 20.03 6.92
N ASP A 73 12.11 18.79 6.44
CA ASP A 73 12.39 18.48 5.04
C ASP A 73 11.39 19.15 4.08
N THR A 74 11.58 18.95 2.77
CA THR A 74 10.62 19.48 1.80
C THR A 74 9.31 18.68 1.88
N PRO A 75 8.16 19.32 2.14
CA PRO A 75 6.89 18.61 2.24
C PRO A 75 6.54 17.86 0.94
N GLU A 76 6.23 16.57 1.06
CA GLU A 76 5.84 15.70 -0.05
C GLU A 76 4.32 15.42 -0.05
N ASN A 77 3.71 15.30 -1.23
CA ASN A 77 2.29 14.93 -1.35
C ASN A 77 2.01 13.50 -0.84
N VAL A 78 1.24 13.38 0.24
CA VAL A 78 0.75 12.10 0.79
C VAL A 78 -0.72 11.84 0.50
N TRP A 79 -1.50 12.84 0.10
CA TRP A 79 -2.88 12.64 -0.36
C TRP A 79 -3.30 13.66 -1.43
N PRO A 80 -4.09 13.27 -2.45
CA PRO A 80 -4.53 11.89 -2.75
C PRO A 80 -3.46 11.03 -3.40
N ASN A 81 -2.26 11.58 -3.64
CA ASN A 81 -1.16 10.90 -4.33
C ASN A 81 -0.31 9.99 -3.42
N GLY A 82 -0.76 9.70 -2.19
CA GLY A 82 -0.17 8.63 -1.41
C GLY A 82 -0.54 7.32 -2.05
N ALA A 83 0.45 6.49 -2.35
CA ALA A 83 0.15 5.12 -2.74
C ALA A 83 -0.69 4.46 -1.63
N PRO A 84 -1.62 3.56 -1.98
CA PRO A 84 -2.27 2.71 -0.99
C PRO A 84 -1.20 2.09 -0.08
N VAL A 85 -1.35 2.28 1.23
CA VAL A 85 -0.48 1.63 2.20
C VAL A 85 -1.05 0.24 2.42
N VAL A 86 -0.46 -0.76 1.74
CA VAL A 86 -0.73 -2.16 2.04
C VAL A 86 0.27 -2.61 3.09
N ASP A 87 -0.21 -3.26 4.15
CA ASP A 87 0.62 -3.79 5.24
C ASP A 87 1.41 -5.02 4.74
N ALA A 88 2.53 -4.76 4.08
CA ALA A 88 3.47 -5.75 3.51
C ALA A 88 4.91 -5.43 3.95
N PRO A 89 5.91 -6.30 3.74
CA PRO A 89 7.30 -5.96 4.04
C PRO A 89 7.75 -4.65 3.37
N TYR A 90 8.46 -3.79 4.10
CA TYR A 90 8.81 -2.41 3.68
C TYR A 90 9.38 -2.33 2.25
N ARG A 91 10.27 -3.25 1.87
CA ARG A 91 10.85 -3.32 0.52
C ARG A 91 9.79 -3.49 -0.59
N ILE A 92 8.73 -4.24 -0.32
CA ILE A 92 7.63 -4.47 -1.26
C ILE A 92 6.70 -3.27 -1.29
N GLN A 93 6.40 -2.66 -0.14
CA GLN A 93 5.65 -1.40 -0.07
C GLN A 93 6.34 -0.32 -0.92
N ARG A 94 7.66 -0.17 -0.79
CA ARG A 94 8.46 0.77 -1.58
C ARG A 94 8.37 0.49 -3.09
N ALA A 95 8.44 -0.76 -3.51
CA ALA A 95 8.31 -1.13 -4.93
C ALA A 95 6.91 -0.83 -5.49
N PHE A 96 5.87 -1.08 -4.69
CA PHE A 96 4.51 -0.73 -5.06
C PHE A 96 4.30 0.79 -5.10
N GLN A 97 4.84 1.54 -4.14
CA GLN A 97 4.85 3.00 -4.14
C GLN A 97 5.55 3.55 -5.40
N GLU A 98 6.69 2.99 -5.80
CA GLU A 98 7.34 3.35 -7.06
C GLU A 98 6.41 3.08 -8.27
N THR A 99 5.74 1.93 -8.30
CA THR A 99 4.74 1.58 -9.34
C THR A 99 3.61 2.60 -9.41
N TYR A 100 3.06 2.98 -8.25
CA TYR A 100 2.01 3.99 -8.11
C TYR A 100 2.47 5.37 -8.60
N ARG A 101 3.68 5.79 -8.23
CA ARG A 101 4.29 7.05 -8.68
C ARG A 101 4.49 7.08 -10.19
N CYS A 102 4.95 5.97 -10.80
CA CYS A 102 5.06 5.86 -12.26
C CYS A 102 3.73 6.16 -12.96
N PHE A 103 2.61 5.64 -12.42
CA PHE A 103 1.30 5.83 -13.01
C PHE A 103 0.76 7.25 -12.77
N HIS A 104 0.62 7.63 -11.49
CA HIS A 104 -0.10 8.83 -11.10
C HIS A 104 0.71 10.12 -11.27
N GLN A 105 2.02 10.07 -11.04
CA GLN A 105 2.86 11.27 -11.05
C GLN A 105 3.55 11.46 -12.41
N ALA A 106 4.07 10.38 -13.00
CA ALA A 106 4.84 10.46 -14.23
C ALA A 106 4.02 10.17 -15.51
N SER A 107 2.81 9.60 -15.40
CA SER A 107 2.06 9.07 -16.55
C SER A 107 2.90 8.12 -17.42
N ALA A 108 3.83 7.39 -16.80
CA ALA A 108 4.81 6.54 -17.46
C ALA A 108 4.29 5.09 -17.53
N TYR A 109 3.35 4.82 -18.43
CA TYR A 109 2.58 3.56 -18.44
C TYR A 109 3.43 2.30 -18.65
N SER A 110 4.41 2.34 -19.57
CA SER A 110 5.35 1.21 -19.73
C SER A 110 6.18 0.98 -18.46
N ALA A 111 6.60 2.05 -17.78
CA ALA A 111 7.32 1.95 -16.52
C ALA A 111 6.41 1.40 -15.40
N THR A 112 5.14 1.81 -15.33
CA THR A 112 4.14 1.24 -14.42
C THR A 112 4.03 -0.27 -14.61
N ALA A 113 3.88 -0.75 -15.85
CA ALA A 113 3.80 -2.19 -16.12
C ALA A 113 5.06 -2.94 -15.70
N THR A 114 6.25 -2.40 -16.00
CA THR A 114 7.52 -2.99 -15.58
C THR A 114 7.66 -3.03 -14.05
N MET A 115 7.25 -1.96 -13.37
CA MET A 115 7.32 -1.84 -11.92
C MET A 115 6.28 -2.72 -11.20
N ALA A 116 5.09 -2.89 -11.78
CA ALA A 116 4.08 -3.85 -11.33
C ALA A 116 4.64 -5.28 -11.37
N ARG A 117 5.28 -5.67 -12.47
CA ARG A 117 5.97 -6.97 -12.58
C ARG A 117 7.11 -7.11 -11.57
N ARG A 118 7.93 -6.07 -11.37
CA ARG A 118 9.00 -6.08 -10.35
C ARG A 118 8.44 -6.29 -8.96
N THR A 119 7.34 -5.61 -8.62
CA THR A 119 6.64 -5.77 -7.35
C THR A 119 6.15 -7.22 -7.18
N LEU A 120 5.53 -7.79 -8.22
CA LEU A 120 5.12 -9.21 -8.22
C LEU A 120 6.29 -10.19 -8.03
N GLU A 121 7.45 -9.93 -8.65
CA GLU A 121 8.66 -10.74 -8.42
C GLU A 121 9.13 -10.67 -6.96
N MET A 122 9.04 -9.50 -6.34
CA MET A 122 9.39 -9.31 -4.93
C MET A 122 8.41 -10.04 -4.01
N ILE A 123 7.10 -9.99 -4.30
CA ILE A 123 6.08 -10.78 -3.59
C ILE A 123 6.41 -12.27 -3.68
N CYS A 124 6.72 -12.78 -4.88
CA CYS A 124 7.06 -14.19 -5.06
C CYS A 124 8.27 -14.59 -4.21
N ASN A 125 9.33 -13.78 -4.22
CA ASN A 125 10.54 -14.05 -3.44
C ASN A 125 10.28 -14.03 -1.93
N ASP A 126 9.44 -13.11 -1.47
CA ASP A 126 9.08 -12.97 -0.06
C ASP A 126 8.27 -14.16 0.45
N GLN A 127 7.35 -14.68 -0.38
CA GLN A 127 6.61 -15.91 -0.11
C GLN A 127 7.46 -17.19 -0.21
N GLY A 128 8.76 -17.08 -0.52
CA GLY A 128 9.67 -18.21 -0.64
C GLY A 128 9.55 -18.99 -1.95
N ALA A 129 8.98 -18.39 -2.99
CA ALA A 129 8.71 -19.09 -4.24
C ALA A 129 9.97 -19.57 -4.97
N VAL A 130 10.00 -20.86 -5.31
CA VAL A 130 11.12 -21.51 -5.99
C VAL A 130 10.84 -21.61 -7.49
N GLY A 131 11.77 -21.13 -8.32
CA GLY A 131 11.64 -21.20 -9.77
C GLY A 131 12.70 -20.39 -10.52
N ARG A 132 13.01 -20.82 -11.75
CA ARG A 132 14.02 -20.17 -12.61
C ARG A 132 13.56 -18.83 -13.19
N ASN A 133 12.25 -18.65 -13.35
CA ASN A 133 11.65 -17.44 -13.92
C ASN A 133 10.34 -17.09 -13.20
N LEU A 134 9.82 -15.89 -13.47
CA LEU A 134 8.59 -15.42 -12.82
C LEU A 134 7.39 -16.35 -13.07
N ALA A 135 7.28 -16.95 -14.26
CA ALA A 135 6.20 -17.90 -14.56
C ALA A 135 6.25 -19.12 -13.61
N SER A 136 7.44 -19.70 -13.40
CA SER A 136 7.61 -20.82 -12.48
C SER A 136 7.36 -20.42 -11.01
N LYS A 137 7.71 -19.19 -10.62
CA LYS A 137 7.44 -18.69 -9.26
C LYS A 137 5.95 -18.46 -9.00
N ILE A 138 5.23 -17.92 -9.98
CA ILE A 138 3.75 -17.78 -9.91
C ILE A 138 3.11 -19.17 -9.80
N GLY A 139 3.56 -20.15 -10.59
CA GLY A 139 3.09 -21.53 -10.47
C GLY A 139 3.38 -22.15 -9.10
N TRP A 140 4.52 -21.83 -8.50
CA TRP A 140 4.84 -22.27 -7.13
C TRP A 140 3.88 -21.67 -6.11
N LEU A 141 3.52 -20.39 -6.22
CA LEU A 141 2.55 -19.76 -5.33
C LEU A 141 1.20 -20.50 -5.37
N GLN A 142 0.74 -20.87 -6.57
CA GLN A 142 -0.48 -21.66 -6.73
C GLN A 142 -0.37 -23.04 -6.06
N GLN A 143 0.73 -23.76 -6.30
CA GLN A 143 0.92 -25.12 -5.77
C GLN A 143 1.03 -25.16 -4.25
N ASN A 144 1.32 -24.03 -3.60
CA ASN A 144 1.43 -23.89 -2.16
C ASN A 144 0.27 -23.09 -1.56
N ASP A 145 -0.87 -23.04 -2.25
CA ASP A 145 -2.12 -22.39 -1.82
C ASP A 145 -1.92 -20.92 -1.38
N LYS A 146 -0.96 -20.22 -1.99
CA LYS A 146 -0.71 -18.79 -1.74
C LYS A 146 -1.60 -17.89 -2.57
N ILE A 147 -1.95 -18.33 -3.78
CA ILE A 147 -2.90 -17.66 -4.69
C ILE A 147 -3.65 -18.72 -5.50
N GLU A 148 -4.87 -18.39 -5.92
CA GLU A 148 -5.70 -19.30 -6.69
C GLU A 148 -6.65 -18.56 -7.65
N GLY A 149 -7.22 -19.30 -8.60
CA GLY A 149 -8.26 -18.81 -9.51
C GLY A 149 -7.90 -17.48 -10.16
N ARG A 150 -8.73 -16.45 -9.92
CA ARG A 150 -8.53 -15.12 -10.52
C ARG A 150 -7.20 -14.46 -10.15
N LEU A 151 -6.68 -14.71 -8.95
CA LEU A 151 -5.40 -14.12 -8.52
C LEU A 151 -4.23 -14.69 -9.33
N LEU A 152 -4.30 -15.97 -9.68
CA LEU A 152 -3.33 -16.60 -10.59
C LEU A 152 -3.41 -15.99 -11.99
N ASP A 153 -4.62 -15.78 -12.50
CA ASP A 153 -4.84 -15.16 -13.81
C ASP A 153 -4.27 -13.74 -13.84
N TRP A 154 -4.53 -12.95 -12.79
CA TRP A 154 -4.00 -11.59 -12.65
C TRP A 154 -2.47 -11.57 -12.53
N ALA A 155 -1.87 -12.41 -11.69
CA ALA A 155 -0.41 -12.52 -11.58
C ALA A 155 0.23 -12.91 -12.93
N THR A 156 -0.42 -13.80 -13.67
CA THR A 156 0.03 -14.21 -15.01
C THR A 156 -0.08 -13.06 -16.02
N ALA A 157 -1.19 -12.31 -16.02
CA ALA A 157 -1.38 -11.14 -16.86
C ALA A 157 -0.34 -10.04 -16.55
N LEU A 158 -0.06 -9.78 -15.27
CA LEU A 158 0.97 -8.84 -14.82
C LEU A 158 2.36 -9.20 -15.36
N ARG A 159 2.72 -10.48 -15.37
CA ARG A 159 3.97 -10.94 -15.99
C ARG A 159 4.02 -10.61 -17.48
N PHE A 160 2.92 -10.81 -18.20
CA PHE A 160 2.88 -10.52 -19.64
C PHE A 160 2.99 -9.03 -19.93
N ILE A 161 2.15 -8.20 -19.32
CA ILE A 161 2.18 -6.74 -19.55
C ILE A 161 3.49 -6.09 -19.07
N GLY A 162 4.07 -6.57 -17.97
CA GLY A 162 5.35 -6.07 -17.50
C GLY A 162 6.52 -6.45 -18.42
N ASN A 163 6.43 -7.58 -19.13
CA ASN A 163 7.38 -7.90 -20.19
C ASN A 163 7.21 -6.95 -21.39
N GLU A 164 5.98 -6.65 -21.79
CA GLU A 164 5.70 -5.69 -22.86
C GLU A 164 6.30 -4.31 -22.56
N GLY A 165 6.06 -3.79 -21.34
CA GLY A 165 6.61 -2.52 -20.89
C GLY A 165 8.15 -2.47 -20.86
N ALA A 166 8.81 -3.59 -20.58
CA ALA A 166 10.27 -3.69 -20.54
C ALA A 166 10.93 -3.89 -21.91
N HIS A 167 10.23 -4.49 -22.88
CA HIS A 167 10.76 -4.83 -24.19
C HIS A 167 10.36 -3.85 -25.31
N GLY A 168 9.89 -2.65 -24.94
CA GLY A 168 9.68 -1.54 -25.87
C GLY A 168 8.34 -1.54 -26.60
N HIS A 169 7.37 -2.32 -26.12
CA HIS A 169 5.99 -2.24 -26.59
C HIS A 169 5.27 -1.08 -25.86
N GLU A 170 4.39 -0.38 -26.57
CA GLU A 170 3.58 0.68 -25.99
C GLU A 170 2.52 0.09 -25.07
N VAL A 171 2.57 0.45 -23.79
CA VAL A 171 1.54 0.08 -22.82
C VAL A 171 0.51 1.22 -22.75
N LYS A 172 -0.77 0.89 -22.97
CA LYS A 172 -1.84 1.90 -22.88
C LYS A 172 -2.09 2.28 -21.43
N ARG A 173 -2.62 3.48 -21.21
CA ARG A 173 -3.04 3.95 -19.89
C ARG A 173 -3.95 2.93 -19.17
N GLN A 174 -4.94 2.37 -19.87
CA GLN A 174 -5.90 1.44 -19.27
C GLN A 174 -5.19 0.16 -18.77
N ASP A 175 -4.32 -0.41 -19.59
CA ASP A 175 -3.62 -1.64 -19.22
C ASP A 175 -2.65 -1.39 -18.05
N ALA A 176 -2.03 -0.20 -17.97
CA ALA A 176 -1.21 0.20 -16.82
C ALA A 176 -2.03 0.44 -15.54
N GLU A 177 -3.25 0.97 -15.66
CA GLU A 177 -4.20 1.16 -14.56
C GLU A 177 -4.67 -0.19 -14.00
N ASP A 178 -4.98 -1.13 -14.89
CA ASP A 178 -5.33 -2.51 -14.54
C ASP A 178 -4.13 -3.21 -13.88
N ALA A 179 -2.91 -3.02 -14.40
CA ALA A 179 -1.70 -3.59 -13.79
C ALA A 179 -1.45 -3.05 -12.37
N LEU A 180 -1.65 -1.76 -12.13
CA LEU A 180 -1.56 -1.18 -10.80
C LEU A 180 -2.60 -1.81 -9.86
N SER A 181 -3.86 -1.88 -10.31
CA SER A 181 -4.98 -2.42 -9.54
C SER A 181 -4.80 -3.91 -9.19
N PHE A 182 -4.32 -4.73 -10.13
CA PHE A 182 -4.05 -6.14 -9.89
C PHE A 182 -2.88 -6.34 -8.92
N THR A 183 -1.86 -5.48 -8.99
CA THR A 183 -0.73 -5.54 -8.05
C THR A 183 -1.20 -5.21 -6.63
N GLU A 184 -2.03 -4.18 -6.49
CA GLU A 184 -2.64 -3.81 -5.20
C GLU A 184 -3.48 -4.97 -4.62
N ALA A 185 -4.35 -5.56 -5.44
CA ALA A 185 -5.20 -6.67 -5.00
C ALA A 185 -4.40 -7.91 -4.57
N LEU A 186 -3.27 -8.19 -5.23
CA LEU A 186 -2.37 -9.29 -4.84
C LEU A 186 -1.69 -9.00 -3.50
N LEU A 187 -1.24 -7.76 -3.26
CA LEU A 187 -0.66 -7.36 -1.98
C LEU A 187 -1.70 -7.48 -0.85
N GLU A 188 -2.89 -6.92 -1.07
CA GLU A 188 -3.98 -6.93 -0.09
C GLU A 188 -4.38 -8.36 0.26
N TYR A 189 -4.53 -9.23 -0.74
CA TYR A 189 -4.86 -10.63 -0.50
C TYR A 189 -3.79 -11.34 0.33
N ILE A 190 -2.53 -11.33 -0.14
CA ILE A 190 -1.45 -12.15 0.40
C ILE A 190 -1.06 -11.71 1.81
N TYR A 191 -0.99 -10.40 2.08
CA TYR A 191 -0.47 -9.90 3.36
C TYR A 191 -1.56 -9.53 4.35
N VAL A 192 -2.70 -9.00 3.88
CA VAL A 192 -3.73 -8.44 4.75
C VAL A 192 -4.87 -9.43 4.96
N LEU A 193 -5.56 -9.82 3.89
CA LEU A 193 -6.77 -10.64 3.99
C LEU A 193 -6.46 -12.06 4.51
N THR A 194 -5.35 -12.66 4.10
CA THR A 194 -4.91 -13.97 4.65
C THR A 194 -4.70 -13.87 6.17
N ALA A 195 -3.97 -12.86 6.65
CA ALA A 195 -3.73 -12.67 8.08
C ALA A 195 -5.02 -12.41 8.86
N GLN A 196 -5.90 -11.56 8.33
CA GLN A 196 -7.21 -11.29 8.91
C GLN A 196 -8.06 -12.57 9.02
N TYR A 197 -8.10 -13.39 7.98
CA TYR A 197 -8.84 -14.65 7.96
C TYR A 197 -8.29 -15.65 8.98
N GLU A 198 -6.97 -15.78 9.11
CA GLU A 198 -6.38 -16.63 10.13
C GLU A 198 -6.77 -16.20 11.55
N GLN A 199 -6.70 -14.90 11.83
CA GLN A 199 -7.11 -14.36 13.12
C GLN A 199 -8.59 -14.62 13.40
N PHE A 200 -9.45 -14.40 12.40
CA PHE A 200 -10.88 -14.72 12.48
C PHE A 200 -11.12 -16.20 12.78
N SER A 201 -10.47 -17.09 12.03
CA SER A 201 -10.56 -18.55 12.18
C SER A 201 -10.10 -19.01 13.57
N LYS A 202 -8.98 -18.46 14.06
CA LYS A 202 -8.49 -18.71 15.43
C LYS A 202 -9.51 -18.30 16.49
N ARG A 203 -10.16 -17.13 16.35
CA ARG A 203 -11.22 -16.68 17.29
C ARG A 203 -12.46 -17.60 17.26
N ARG A 204 -12.90 -18.01 16.07
CA ARG A 204 -14.08 -18.88 15.89
C ARG A 204 -13.84 -20.29 16.42
N ASN A 205 -12.69 -20.89 16.14
CA ASN A 205 -12.36 -22.24 16.60
C ASN A 205 -12.21 -22.31 18.12
N LYS A 206 -11.64 -21.28 18.77
CA LYS A 206 -11.62 -21.16 20.24
C LYS A 206 -13.02 -21.05 20.85
N THR A 207 -13.94 -20.38 20.16
CA THR A 207 -15.34 -20.24 20.61
C THR A 207 -16.13 -21.54 20.43
N ALA A 208 -15.87 -22.28 19.35
CA ALA A 208 -16.48 -23.60 19.12
C ALA A 208 -15.98 -24.64 20.14
N ALA A 209 -14.68 -24.67 20.44
CA ALA A 209 -14.09 -25.54 21.47
C ALA A 209 -14.61 -25.23 22.89
N LYS A 210 -14.95 -23.97 23.19
CA LYS A 210 -15.60 -23.60 24.46
C LYS A 210 -17.08 -24.01 24.56
N LYS A 211 -17.75 -24.26 23.43
CA LYS A 211 -19.16 -24.71 23.42
C LYS A 211 -19.32 -26.23 23.57
N SER A 212 -18.27 -27.01 23.39
CA SER A 212 -18.25 -28.45 23.69
C SER A 212 -17.85 -28.69 25.15
N VAL A 213 -18.81 -28.62 26.08
CA VAL A 213 -18.66 -29.09 27.48
C VAL A 213 -19.04 -30.59 27.55
N PRO A 214 -18.40 -31.41 28.41
CA PRO A 214 -18.38 -32.87 28.31
C PRO A 214 -19.72 -33.55 28.60
N GLN A 215 -19.97 -34.69 27.93
CA GLN A 215 -21.08 -35.57 28.28
C GLN A 215 -21.01 -36.02 29.74
N PRO A 216 -22.14 -36.06 30.47
CA PRO A 216 -22.16 -36.58 31.83
C PRO A 216 -21.83 -38.08 31.82
N LYS A 217 -20.95 -38.52 32.72
CA LYS A 217 -20.65 -39.94 32.94
C LYS A 217 -21.93 -40.63 33.42
N GLY A 218 -22.42 -41.60 32.63
CA GLY A 218 -23.52 -42.49 33.03
C GLY A 218 -23.18 -43.27 34.30
N PRO A 219 -24.20 -43.74 35.05
CA PRO A 219 -24.02 -44.21 36.41
C PRO A 219 -23.23 -45.52 36.47
N ALA A 220 -22.45 -45.69 37.54
CA ALA A 220 -21.69 -46.91 37.81
C ALA A 220 -22.64 -48.12 37.99
N PRO A 221 -22.27 -49.31 37.48
CA PRO A 221 -23.05 -50.52 37.74
C PRO A 221 -22.89 -50.90 39.21
N GLN A 222 -24.02 -51.05 39.92
CA GLN A 222 -24.05 -51.72 41.21
C GLN A 222 -24.55 -53.15 41.00
N ALA A 223 -23.85 -54.06 41.67
CA ALA A 223 -24.03 -55.50 41.67
C ALA A 223 -25.33 -55.96 42.34
#